data_AF-A0A9E1Y589-F1
#
_entry.id   AF-A0A9E1Y589-F1
#
_cell.length_a   1.000
_cell.length_b   1.000
_cell.length_c   1.000
_cell.angle_alpha   90.00
_cell.angle_beta   90.00
_cell.angle_gamma   90.00
#
_symmetry.space_group_name_H-M   'P 1'
#
loop_
_entity.id
_entity.type
_entity.pdbx_description
1 polymer ?
#
loop_
_entity_poly.entity_id
_entity_poly.type
_entity_poly.pdbx_seq_one_letter_code
_entity_poly.pdbx_strand_id
1 'polypeptide(L)'
;PGTPGLEHRIGGIETEDLTGNVSYDPDNHHYMVETRAKKIDAITNEIASSEIFGSKSGDLLILSWGGTKGACRSATEALKADGKKVGHLHLRWINPFPKDLGEKLIKFKNILIPEINYGQLIKLIRAEFLVDAQGLNQVRGKPISSADIQEASNKLIG
;
A
#
# COMPACT_ATOMS: atom_id res chain seq x y z
N PRO A 1 26.96 -6.49 21.19
CA PRO A 1 27.75 -7.32 22.14
C PRO A 1 29.25 -7.04 22.01
N GLY A 2 29.98 -6.93 23.12
CA GLY A 2 31.45 -6.76 23.14
C GLY A 2 31.98 -5.33 23.17
N THR A 3 31.11 -4.31 23.09
CA THR A 3 31.50 -2.90 23.25
C THR A 3 31.39 -2.50 24.72
N PRO A 4 32.49 -2.15 25.40
CA PRO A 4 32.46 -1.73 26.80
C PRO A 4 31.55 -0.52 27.03
N GLY A 5 30.71 -0.56 28.08
CA GLY A 5 29.80 0.54 28.44
C GLY A 5 28.52 0.63 27.61
N LEU A 6 28.30 -0.32 26.68
CA LEU A 6 27.06 -0.45 25.89
C LEU A 6 26.34 -1.77 26.18
N GLU A 7 26.49 -2.28 27.40
CA GLU A 7 25.71 -3.41 27.89
C GLU A 7 24.22 -3.03 27.89
N HIS A 8 23.39 -3.85 27.25
CA HIS A 8 21.96 -3.59 27.11
C HIS A 8 21.17 -4.90 27.22
N ARG A 9 19.90 -4.78 27.59
CA ARG A 9 18.95 -5.88 27.69
C ARG A 9 18.01 -5.85 26.50
N ILE A 10 17.83 -7.00 25.85
CA ILE A 10 16.85 -7.20 24.77
C ILE A 10 15.89 -8.30 25.22
N GLY A 11 14.60 -8.09 25.05
CA GLY A 11 13.56 -9.07 25.35
C GLY A 11 12.30 -8.77 24.53
N GLY A 12 11.31 -9.67 24.62
CA GLY A 12 10.00 -9.50 23.98
C GLY A 12 8.94 -8.84 24.87
N ILE A 13 9.26 -8.57 26.13
CA ILE A 13 8.38 -7.88 27.08
C ILE A 13 8.58 -6.37 26.93
N GLU A 14 7.56 -5.58 27.23
CA GLU A 14 7.70 -4.12 27.29
C GLU A 14 8.84 -3.70 28.21
N THR A 15 9.61 -2.71 27.75
CA THR A 15 10.76 -2.19 28.48
C THR A 15 10.62 -0.70 28.75
N GLU A 16 11.17 -0.26 29.87
CA GLU A 16 11.38 1.15 30.17
C GLU A 16 12.23 1.80 29.08
N ASP A 17 11.85 3.02 28.69
CA ASP A 17 12.64 3.81 27.74
C ASP A 17 14.10 3.93 28.20
N LEU A 18 15.02 3.89 27.24
CA LEU A 18 16.48 3.98 27.40
C LEU A 18 17.17 2.82 28.16
N THR A 19 16.58 2.30 29.24
CA THR A 19 17.28 1.37 30.16
C THR A 19 17.15 -0.09 29.75
N GLY A 20 16.06 -0.46 29.05
CA GLY A 20 15.78 -1.85 28.70
C GLY A 20 15.31 -2.73 29.88
N ASN A 21 15.05 -2.14 31.05
CA ASN A 21 14.44 -2.84 32.17
C ASN A 21 12.98 -3.18 31.85
N VAL A 22 12.48 -4.30 32.38
CA VAL A 22 11.05 -4.63 32.21
C VAL A 22 10.21 -3.58 32.90
N SER A 23 9.20 -3.05 32.19
CA SER A 23 8.27 -2.05 32.73
C SER A 23 6.82 -2.49 32.52
N TYR A 24 6.02 -2.24 33.55
CA TYR A 24 4.56 -2.41 33.53
C TYR A 24 3.84 -1.06 33.71
N ASP A 25 4.58 0.04 33.70
CA ASP A 25 4.03 1.37 33.84
C ASP A 25 3.19 1.73 32.59
N PRO A 26 1.93 2.18 32.76
CA PRO A 26 1.04 2.42 31.64
C PRO A 26 1.48 3.60 30.75
N ASP A 27 2.08 4.65 31.33
CA ASP A 27 2.53 5.82 30.57
C ASP A 27 3.78 5.47 29.75
N ASN A 28 4.72 4.70 30.34
CA ASN A 28 5.84 4.13 29.59
C ASN A 28 5.35 3.25 28.45
N HIS A 29 4.37 2.37 28.68
CA HIS A 29 3.83 1.51 27.62
C HIS A 29 3.25 2.33 26.47
N HIS A 30 2.43 3.34 26.77
CA HIS A 30 1.88 4.25 25.77
C HIS A 30 2.99 4.95 24.97
N TYR A 31 3.94 5.57 25.65
CA TYR A 31 5.06 6.27 25.03
C TYR A 31 5.91 5.35 24.14
N MET A 32 6.23 4.14 24.61
CA MET A 32 7.05 3.18 23.85
C MET A 32 6.30 2.60 22.64
N VAL A 33 4.98 2.38 22.75
CA VAL A 33 4.13 2.00 21.61
C VAL A 33 4.11 3.10 20.57
N GLU A 34 3.88 4.35 20.96
CA GLU A 34 3.92 5.49 20.04
C GLU A 34 5.28 5.66 19.39
N THR A 35 6.36 5.54 20.16
CA THR A 35 7.74 5.68 19.66
C THR A 35 8.04 4.64 18.58
N ARG A 36 7.63 3.39 18.78
CA ARG A 36 7.80 2.33 17.78
C ARG A 36 6.93 2.56 16.55
N ALA A 37 5.70 3.04 16.70
CA ALA A 37 4.83 3.41 15.58
C ALA A 37 5.43 4.56 14.76
N LYS A 38 5.81 5.67 15.41
CA LYS A 38 6.48 6.82 14.79
C LYS A 38 7.74 6.43 14.03
N LYS A 39 8.51 5.46 14.54
CA LYS A 39 9.68 4.91 13.84
C LYS A 39 9.31 4.24 12.51
N ILE A 40 8.22 3.47 12.47
CA ILE A 40 7.74 2.86 11.23
C ILE A 40 7.22 3.94 10.28
N ASP A 41 6.44 4.90 10.77
CA ASP A 41 5.90 6.00 9.96
C ASP A 41 7.01 6.85 9.35
N ALA A 42 8.11 7.08 10.09
CA ALA A 42 9.26 7.84 9.61
C ALA A 42 9.93 7.22 8.37
N ILE A 43 9.77 5.91 8.12
CA ILE A 43 10.28 5.24 6.91
C ILE A 43 9.66 5.86 5.64
N THR A 44 8.46 6.44 5.71
CA THR A 44 7.83 7.14 4.58
C THR A 44 8.70 8.27 4.01
N ASN A 45 9.60 8.86 4.80
CA ASN A 45 10.51 9.91 4.36
C ASN A 45 11.61 9.39 3.43
N GLU A 46 11.94 8.10 3.51
CA GLU A 46 12.93 7.42 2.67
C GLU A 46 12.31 6.70 1.47
N ILE A 47 10.99 6.49 1.49
CA ILE A 47 10.26 5.91 0.36
C ILE A 47 10.17 6.93 -0.78
N ALA A 48 10.73 6.58 -1.93
CA ALA A 48 10.62 7.37 -3.15
C ALA A 48 9.15 7.57 -3.58
N SER A 49 8.89 8.69 -4.26
CA SER A 49 7.55 9.01 -4.78
C SER A 49 7.01 7.92 -5.71
N SER A 50 5.73 7.58 -5.54
CA SER A 50 5.08 6.51 -6.32
C SER A 50 5.02 6.85 -7.81
N GLU A 51 5.44 5.96 -8.71
CA GLU A 51 5.31 6.24 -10.14
C GLU A 51 3.93 5.79 -10.67
N ILE A 52 3.22 6.70 -11.35
CA ILE A 52 2.04 6.34 -12.15
C ILE A 52 2.46 6.14 -13.60
N PHE A 53 2.22 4.98 -14.15
CA PHE A 53 2.25 4.78 -15.59
C PHE A 53 0.94 5.20 -16.23
N GLY A 54 1.00 5.78 -17.42
CA GLY A 54 -0.20 6.22 -18.13
C GLY A 54 -0.64 7.63 -17.74
N SER A 55 -1.94 7.86 -17.70
CA SER A 55 -2.51 9.16 -17.32
C SER A 55 -2.26 9.42 -15.83
N LYS A 56 -1.86 10.65 -15.46
CA LYS A 56 -1.60 11.05 -14.06
C LYS A 56 -2.87 11.42 -13.28
N SER A 57 -3.99 11.53 -14.00
CA SER A 57 -5.35 11.79 -13.51
C SER A 57 -6.35 11.32 -14.58
N GLY A 58 -7.60 11.05 -14.21
CA GLY A 58 -8.60 10.65 -15.21
C GLY A 58 -9.75 9.82 -14.66
N ASP A 59 -10.22 8.90 -15.48
CA ASP A 59 -11.44 8.14 -15.20
C ASP A 59 -11.17 6.93 -14.31
N LEU A 60 -9.97 6.32 -14.39
CA LEU A 60 -9.62 5.13 -13.60
C LEU A 60 -8.14 5.09 -13.23
N LEU A 61 -7.86 4.77 -11.97
CA LEU A 61 -6.56 4.28 -11.52
C LEU A 61 -6.63 2.78 -11.25
N ILE A 62 -5.78 2.02 -11.92
CA ILE A 62 -5.50 0.63 -11.54
C ILE A 62 -4.40 0.66 -10.48
N LEU A 63 -4.71 0.23 -9.27
CA LEU A 63 -3.77 0.15 -8.15
C LEU A 63 -3.44 -1.30 -7.87
N SER A 64 -2.17 -1.68 -7.97
CA SER A 64 -1.75 -3.08 -7.87
C SER A 64 -0.60 -3.32 -6.91
N TRP A 65 -0.40 -4.56 -6.48
CA TRP A 65 0.69 -4.99 -5.61
C TRP A 65 1.12 -6.43 -5.94
N GLY A 66 2.37 -6.77 -5.61
CA GLY A 66 2.90 -8.12 -5.85
C GLY A 66 2.81 -8.57 -7.33
N GLY A 67 2.40 -9.82 -7.54
CA GLY A 67 2.45 -10.49 -8.84
C GLY A 67 1.52 -9.91 -9.93
N THR A 68 0.56 -9.05 -9.60
CA THR A 68 -0.39 -8.49 -10.58
C THR A 68 0.18 -7.33 -11.40
N LYS A 69 1.43 -6.88 -11.10
CA LYS A 69 2.10 -5.75 -11.78
C LYS A 69 2.04 -5.82 -13.31
N GLY A 70 2.46 -6.95 -13.88
CA GLY A 70 2.58 -7.13 -15.33
C GLY A 70 1.22 -7.08 -16.02
N ALA A 71 0.24 -7.82 -15.51
CA ALA A 71 -1.12 -7.83 -16.07
C ALA A 71 -1.78 -6.45 -16.01
N CYS A 72 -1.63 -5.71 -14.91
CA CYS A 72 -2.15 -4.35 -14.77
C CYS A 72 -1.48 -3.37 -15.75
N ARG A 73 -0.16 -3.51 -15.95
CA ARG A 73 0.59 -2.68 -16.91
C ARG A 73 0.09 -2.90 -18.33
N SER A 74 0.00 -4.16 -18.78
CA SER A 74 -0.49 -4.48 -20.12
C SER A 74 -1.96 -4.07 -20.33
N ALA A 75 -2.81 -4.23 -19.32
CA ALA A 75 -4.20 -3.76 -19.38
C ALA A 75 -4.26 -2.23 -19.55
N THR A 76 -3.42 -1.50 -18.83
CA THR A 76 -3.35 -0.02 -18.93
C THR A 76 -2.86 0.43 -20.29
N GLU A 77 -1.87 -0.26 -20.88
CA GLU A 77 -1.39 0.00 -22.23
C GLU A 77 -2.50 -0.17 -23.27
N ALA A 78 -3.27 -1.26 -23.19
CA ALA A 78 -4.41 -1.51 -24.07
C ALA A 78 -5.52 -0.46 -23.90
N LEU A 79 -5.95 -0.17 -22.68
CA LEU A 79 -7.00 0.83 -22.41
C LEU A 79 -6.60 2.23 -22.89
N LYS A 80 -5.31 2.57 -22.78
CA LYS A 80 -4.78 3.83 -23.32
C LYS A 80 -4.76 3.85 -24.84
N ALA A 81 -4.44 2.73 -25.50
CA ALA A 81 -4.51 2.61 -26.95
C ALA A 81 -5.95 2.84 -27.46
N ASP A 82 -6.95 2.46 -26.67
CA ASP A 82 -8.37 2.77 -26.90
C ASP A 82 -8.76 4.23 -26.58
N GLY A 83 -7.81 5.09 -26.22
CA GLY A 83 -8.05 6.50 -25.90
C GLY A 83 -8.59 6.78 -24.49
N LYS A 84 -8.64 5.79 -23.59
CA LYS A 84 -9.16 5.97 -22.23
C LYS A 84 -8.13 6.64 -21.32
N LYS A 85 -8.59 7.49 -20.39
CA LYS A 85 -7.74 8.19 -19.41
C LYS A 85 -7.49 7.32 -18.18
N VAL A 86 -6.64 6.29 -18.35
CA VAL A 86 -6.32 5.31 -17.30
C VAL A 86 -4.87 5.46 -16.83
N GLY A 87 -4.68 5.39 -15.51
CA GLY A 87 -3.37 5.30 -14.87
C GLY A 87 -3.15 3.95 -14.21
N HIS A 88 -1.89 3.55 -14.03
CA HIS A 88 -1.49 2.39 -13.24
C HIS A 88 -0.44 2.78 -12.21
N LEU A 89 -0.70 2.49 -10.93
CA LEU A 89 0.25 2.64 -9.83
C LEU A 89 0.49 1.26 -9.23
N HIS A 90 1.77 0.88 -9.10
CA HIS A 90 2.16 -0.37 -8.45
C HIS A 90 2.82 -0.10 -7.10
N LEU A 91 2.20 -0.60 -6.03
CA LEU A 91 2.71 -0.50 -4.67
C LEU A 91 3.81 -1.54 -4.43
N ARG A 92 4.97 -1.05 -3.98
CA ARG A 92 6.07 -1.88 -3.47
C ARG A 92 6.01 -2.02 -1.94
N TRP A 93 5.55 -0.97 -1.26
CA TRP A 93 5.45 -0.89 0.19
C TRP A 93 3.98 -0.79 0.60
N ILE A 94 3.57 -1.64 1.54
CA ILE A 94 2.19 -1.68 2.07
C ILE A 94 2.15 -1.09 3.48
N ASN A 95 3.24 -1.21 4.24
CA ASN A 95 3.37 -0.61 5.56
C ASN A 95 4.80 -0.05 5.77
N PRO A 96 4.97 1.27 5.89
CA PRO A 96 3.95 2.29 5.65
C PRO A 96 3.65 2.42 4.14
N PHE A 97 2.49 2.99 3.80
CA PHE A 97 2.23 3.39 2.41
C PHE A 97 3.09 4.59 2.01
N PRO A 98 3.37 4.79 0.70
CA PRO A 98 4.02 6.01 0.24
C PRO A 98 3.23 7.27 0.62
N LYS A 99 3.91 8.31 1.11
CA LYS A 99 3.30 9.56 1.59
C LYS A 99 2.39 10.27 0.58
N ASP A 100 2.65 10.04 -0.71
CA ASP A 100 1.95 10.69 -1.82
C ASP A 100 0.80 9.87 -2.41
N LEU A 101 0.50 8.71 -1.82
CA LEU A 101 -0.50 7.79 -2.34
C LEU A 101 -1.90 8.42 -2.31
N GLY A 102 -2.30 9.02 -1.17
CA GLY A 102 -3.59 9.67 -1.03
C GLY A 102 -3.85 10.76 -2.08
N GLU A 103 -2.87 11.65 -2.28
CA GLU A 103 -2.94 12.71 -3.31
C GLU A 103 -3.07 12.17 -4.73
N LYS A 104 -2.58 10.96 -4.99
CA LYS A 104 -2.68 10.30 -6.29
C LYS A 104 -4.00 9.60 -6.48
N LEU A 105 -4.54 8.98 -5.44
CA LEU A 105 -5.83 8.29 -5.48
C LEU A 105 -6.97 9.27 -5.85
N ILE A 106 -7.00 10.45 -5.22
CA ILE A 106 -8.07 11.45 -5.45
C ILE A 106 -8.08 12.07 -6.86
N LYS A 107 -7.02 11.88 -7.65
CA LYS A 107 -6.92 12.40 -9.02
C LYS A 107 -7.69 11.56 -10.03
N PHE A 108 -8.32 10.47 -9.60
CA PHE A 108 -9.08 9.56 -10.44
C PHE A 108 -10.50 9.40 -9.92
N LYS A 109 -11.46 9.31 -10.85
CA LYS A 109 -12.88 9.10 -10.50
C LYS A 109 -13.12 7.71 -9.90
N ASN A 110 -12.46 6.70 -10.46
CA ASN A 110 -12.56 5.32 -10.04
C ASN A 110 -11.19 4.77 -9.68
N ILE A 111 -11.16 3.81 -8.75
CA ILE A 111 -9.95 3.07 -8.38
C ILE A 111 -10.28 1.58 -8.47
N LEU A 112 -9.52 0.82 -9.25
CA LEU A 112 -9.64 -0.63 -9.36
C LEU A 112 -8.41 -1.30 -8.75
N ILE A 113 -8.64 -2.30 -7.89
CA ILE A 113 -7.60 -3.07 -7.23
C ILE A 113 -7.72 -4.55 -7.62
N PRO A 114 -6.95 -5.01 -8.63
CA PRO A 114 -6.87 -6.43 -8.96
C PRO A 114 -5.95 -7.17 -7.97
N GLU A 115 -6.51 -8.12 -7.22
CA GLU A 115 -5.75 -8.92 -6.25
C GLU A 115 -6.18 -10.39 -6.20
N ILE A 116 -5.20 -11.27 -5.98
CA ILE A 116 -5.38 -12.74 -5.96
C ILE A 116 -5.62 -13.19 -4.51
N ASN A 117 -6.55 -12.52 -3.84
CA ASN A 117 -6.93 -12.75 -2.46
C ASN A 117 -8.37 -12.23 -2.23
N TYR A 118 -8.82 -12.13 -0.98
CA TYR A 118 -10.18 -11.72 -0.62
C TYR A 118 -10.32 -10.22 -0.32
N GLY A 119 -9.51 -9.39 -0.95
CA GLY A 119 -9.59 -7.94 -0.82
C GLY A 119 -8.79 -7.40 0.36
N GLN A 120 -7.58 -7.90 0.59
CA GLN A 120 -6.74 -7.43 1.68
C GLN A 120 -6.27 -5.99 1.43
N LEU A 121 -5.79 -5.67 0.23
CA LEU A 121 -5.30 -4.33 -0.08
C LEU A 121 -6.45 -3.32 -0.13
N ILE A 122 -7.57 -3.64 -0.79
CA ILE A 122 -8.74 -2.75 -0.83
C ILE A 122 -9.25 -2.36 0.56
N LYS A 123 -9.22 -3.27 1.54
CA LYS A 123 -9.59 -2.96 2.93
C LYS A 123 -8.66 -1.92 3.55
N LEU A 124 -7.34 -2.10 3.38
CA LEU A 124 -6.35 -1.14 3.88
C LEU A 124 -6.49 0.23 3.19
N ILE A 125 -6.64 0.25 1.87
CA ILE A 125 -6.77 1.49 1.10
C ILE A 125 -8.04 2.27 1.51
N ARG A 126 -9.18 1.57 1.67
CA ARG A 126 -10.42 2.19 2.14
C ARG A 126 -10.31 2.71 3.57
N ALA A 127 -9.66 1.95 4.46
CA ALA A 127 -9.48 2.35 5.86
C ALA A 127 -8.57 3.57 5.99
N GLU A 128 -7.49 3.64 5.21
CA GLU A 128 -6.48 4.70 5.32
C GLU A 128 -6.89 5.98 4.58
N PHE A 129 -7.45 5.86 3.37
CA PHE A 129 -7.64 7.01 2.48
C PHE A 129 -9.10 7.39 2.24
N LEU A 130 -10.06 6.63 2.78
CA LEU A 130 -11.51 6.86 2.63
C LEU A 130 -11.95 7.01 1.15
N VAL A 131 -11.30 6.26 0.24
CA VAL A 131 -11.65 6.26 -1.18
C VAL A 131 -12.51 5.06 -1.54
N ASP A 132 -13.48 5.22 -2.44
CA ASP A 132 -14.30 4.10 -2.90
C ASP A 132 -13.58 3.23 -3.95
N ALA A 133 -12.54 2.52 -3.51
CA ALA A 133 -11.82 1.57 -4.36
C ALA A 133 -12.65 0.31 -4.61
N GLN A 134 -12.66 -0.20 -5.84
CA GLN A 134 -13.37 -1.40 -6.27
C GLN A 134 -12.39 -2.56 -6.49
N GLY A 135 -12.76 -3.77 -6.05
CA GLY A 135 -11.89 -4.94 -6.12
C GLY A 135 -12.16 -5.82 -7.34
N LEU A 136 -11.10 -6.32 -7.97
CA LEU A 136 -11.16 -7.47 -8.88
C LEU A 136 -10.46 -8.65 -8.18
N ASN A 137 -11.22 -9.34 -7.34
CA ASN A 137 -10.70 -10.38 -6.46
C ASN A 137 -10.88 -11.76 -7.10
N GLN A 138 -9.78 -12.43 -7.46
CA GLN A 138 -9.82 -13.77 -8.06
C GLN A 138 -8.91 -14.73 -7.31
N VAL A 139 -9.50 -15.65 -6.54
CA VAL A 139 -8.77 -16.65 -5.72
C VAL A 139 -8.90 -18.04 -6.35
N ARG A 140 -8.42 -18.19 -7.58
CA ARG A 140 -8.57 -19.42 -8.38
C ARG A 140 -7.25 -20.18 -8.61
N GLY A 141 -6.21 -19.85 -7.85
CA GLY A 141 -4.87 -20.45 -8.02
C GLY A 141 -4.20 -20.12 -9.36
N LYS A 142 -4.66 -19.08 -10.06
CA LYS A 142 -4.12 -18.60 -11.33
C LYS A 142 -3.92 -17.08 -11.29
N PRO A 143 -2.93 -16.54 -12.03
CA PRO A 143 -2.80 -15.10 -12.20
C PRO A 143 -4.05 -14.47 -12.83
N ILE A 144 -4.37 -13.25 -12.43
CA ILE A 144 -5.39 -12.42 -13.10
C ILE A 144 -4.85 -12.02 -14.47
N SER A 145 -5.64 -12.22 -15.53
CA SER A 145 -5.22 -11.87 -16.88
C SER A 145 -5.39 -10.36 -17.16
N SER A 146 -4.63 -9.83 -18.12
CA SER A 146 -4.81 -8.45 -18.57
C SER A 146 -6.18 -8.22 -19.20
N ALA A 147 -6.79 -9.25 -19.80
CA ALA A 147 -8.13 -9.18 -20.39
C ALA A 147 -9.21 -8.99 -19.32
N ASP A 148 -9.13 -9.75 -18.21
CA ASP A 148 -10.07 -9.61 -17.09
C ASP A 148 -10.01 -8.20 -16.49
N ILE A 149 -8.81 -7.63 -16.36
CA ILE A 149 -8.62 -6.27 -15.85
C ILE A 149 -9.21 -5.25 -16.81
N GLN A 150 -9.03 -5.41 -18.13
CA GLN A 150 -9.63 -4.54 -19.13
C GLN A 150 -11.16 -4.59 -19.07
N GLU A 151 -11.75 -5.77 -18.98
CA GLU A 151 -13.19 -5.95 -18.87
C GLU A 151 -13.74 -5.25 -17.61
N ALA A 152 -13.14 -5.49 -16.45
CA ALA A 152 -13.53 -4.84 -15.21
C ALA A 152 -13.37 -3.31 -15.28
N SER A 153 -12.28 -2.83 -15.88
CA SER A 153 -12.01 -1.40 -16.08
C SER A 153 -13.07 -0.73 -16.96
N ASN A 154 -13.47 -1.38 -18.05
CA ASN A 154 -14.51 -0.87 -18.95
C ASN A 154 -15.87 -0.78 -18.26
N LYS A 155 -16.22 -1.74 -17.40
CA LYS A 155 -17.46 -1.71 -16.61
C LYS A 155 -17.49 -0.58 -15.57
N LEU A 156 -16.33 -0.11 -15.11
CA LEU A 156 -16.24 0.99 -14.14
C LEU A 156 -16.23 2.38 -14.79
N ILE A 157 -15.72 2.49 -16.02
CA ILE A 157 -15.62 3.77 -16.74
C ILE A 157 -16.84 4.03 -17.64
N GLY A 158 -17.54 2.97 -18.04
CA GLY A 158 -18.71 3.01 -18.93
C GLY A 158 -20.01 3.27 -18.18
#